data_AF-A0A922XNC8-F1
#
_entry.id   AF-A0A922XNC8-F1
#
_cell.length_a   1.000
_cell.length_b   1.000
_cell.length_c   1.000
_cell.angle_alpha   90.00
_cell.angle_beta   90.00
_cell.angle_gamma   90.00
#
_symmetry.space_group_name_H-M   'P 1'
#
loop_
_entity.id
_entity.type
_entity.pdbx_description
1 polymer ?
#
loop_
_entity_poly.entity_id
_entity_poly.type
_entity_poly.pdbx_seq_one_letter_code
_entity_poly.pdbx_strand_id
1 'polypeptide(L)'
;MVIHKSFADFVLFLYIHMAHADSDFHATEQQVILKKMTRLFPEEPEMEKKLEKANEEYELLSPERIPGVIRETFALYKDVKFAQKYKVYTDMYDIINADGKIDESETEALNELKEIIEMGTAQKSNGQ
;
A
#
# COMPACT_ATOMS: atom_id res chain seq x y z
N MET A 1 8.41 10.70 -12.29
CA MET A 1 7.55 10.52 -11.10
C MET A 1 6.35 9.71 -11.54
N VAL A 2 6.29 8.43 -11.15
CA VAL A 2 5.10 7.61 -11.43
C VAL A 2 4.02 8.03 -10.45
N ILE A 3 3.20 8.99 -10.85
CA ILE A 3 1.90 9.18 -10.21
C ILE A 3 1.11 7.92 -10.55
N HIS A 4 0.72 7.16 -9.53
CA HIS A 4 -0.12 5.96 -9.68
C HIS A 4 -1.30 6.26 -10.62
N LYS A 5 -1.40 5.49 -11.71
CA LYS A 5 -2.37 5.74 -12.79
C LYS A 5 -3.82 5.60 -12.33
N SER A 6 -4.05 4.86 -11.25
CA SER A 6 -5.34 4.67 -10.62
C SER A 6 -5.20 4.49 -9.10
N PHE A 7 -6.33 4.59 -8.38
CA PHE A 7 -6.35 4.26 -6.95
C PHE A 7 -6.00 2.78 -6.71
N ALA A 8 -6.34 1.87 -7.63
CA ALA A 8 -5.98 0.46 -7.52
C ALA A 8 -4.47 0.25 -7.62
N ASP A 9 -3.77 0.97 -8.51
CA ASP A 9 -2.30 0.94 -8.58
C ASP A 9 -1.67 1.48 -7.30
N PHE A 10 -2.29 2.50 -6.69
CA PHE A 10 -1.83 3.01 -5.41
C PHE A 10 -2.02 2.00 -4.26
N VAL A 11 -3.15 1.29 -4.23
CA VAL A 11 -3.38 0.24 -3.24
C VAL A 11 -2.37 -0.90 -3.40
N LEU A 12 -2.05 -1.28 -4.64
CA LEU A 12 -1.00 -2.27 -4.91
C LEU A 12 0.37 -1.80 -4.40
N PHE A 13 0.72 -0.54 -4.60
CA PHE A 13 1.93 0.05 -4.04
C PHE A 13 1.99 -0.06 -2.51
N LEU A 14 0.88 0.21 -1.81
CA LEU A 14 0.82 0.06 -0.35
C LEU A 14 1.00 -1.40 0.09
N TYR A 15 0.45 -2.35 -0.66
CA TYR A 15 0.62 -3.78 -0.37
C TYR A 15 2.09 -4.22 -0.49
N ILE A 16 2.78 -3.76 -1.54
CA ILE A 16 4.21 -4.04 -1.73
C ILE A 16 5.03 -3.36 -0.64
N HIS A 17 4.73 -2.10 -0.30
CA HIS A 17 5.41 -1.39 0.76
C HIS A 17 5.35 -2.15 2.10
N MET A 18 4.18 -2.70 2.44
CA MET A 18 4.00 -3.48 3.66
C MET A 18 4.77 -4.80 3.62
N ALA A 19 4.77 -5.50 2.49
CA ALA A 19 5.52 -6.75 2.33
C ALA A 19 7.05 -6.56 2.24
N HIS A 20 7.53 -5.31 2.31
CA HIS A 20 8.96 -4.99 2.43
C HIS A 20 9.29 -4.41 3.83
N ALA A 21 8.34 -4.38 4.76
CA ALA A 21 8.51 -3.73 6.06
C ALA A 21 9.59 -4.39 6.93
N ASP A 22 9.81 -5.69 6.78
CA ASP A 22 10.84 -6.48 7.45
C ASP A 22 12.10 -6.71 6.56
N SER A 23 12.18 -6.03 5.42
CA SER A 23 13.23 -6.15 4.39
C SER A 23 13.22 -7.43 3.54
N ASP A 24 12.28 -8.35 3.72
CA ASP A 24 12.19 -9.59 2.94
C ASP A 24 10.78 -9.79 2.37
N PHE A 25 10.64 -9.77 1.04
CA PHE A 25 9.34 -10.03 0.40
C PHE A 25 9.04 -11.53 0.37
N HIS A 26 8.22 -12.01 1.30
CA HIS A 26 7.96 -13.43 1.46
C HIS A 26 6.98 -13.98 0.40
N ALA A 27 7.19 -15.23 -0.01
CA ALA A 27 6.31 -15.90 -0.98
C ALA A 27 4.85 -16.03 -0.50
N THR A 28 4.62 -16.12 0.82
CA THR A 28 3.28 -16.15 1.44
C THR A 28 2.57 -14.82 1.28
N GLU A 29 3.26 -13.71 1.51
CA GLU A 29 2.75 -12.36 1.32
C GLU A 29 2.43 -12.12 -0.15
N GLN A 30 3.34 -12.53 -1.05
CA GLN A 30 3.14 -12.44 -2.50
C GLN A 30 1.85 -13.15 -2.93
N GLN A 31 1.59 -14.37 -2.41
CA GLN A 31 0.34 -15.09 -2.70
C GLN A 31 -0.91 -14.36 -2.19
N VAL A 32 -0.83 -13.76 -0.99
CA VAL A 32 -1.93 -12.96 -0.44
C VAL A 32 -2.17 -11.72 -1.28
N ILE A 33 -1.11 -11.03 -1.72
CA ILE A 33 -1.19 -9.87 -2.62
C ILE A 33 -1.83 -10.28 -3.94
N LEU A 34 -1.38 -11.35 -4.60
CA LEU A 34 -1.96 -11.84 -5.86
C LEU A 34 -3.46 -12.13 -5.71
N LYS A 35 -3.87 -12.77 -4.62
CA LYS A 35 -5.28 -13.02 -4.33
C LYS A 35 -6.07 -11.71 -4.19
N LYS A 36 -5.52 -10.71 -3.51
CA LYS A 36 -6.16 -9.39 -3.36
C LYS A 36 -6.19 -8.61 -4.68
N MET A 37 -5.17 -8.76 -5.54
CA MET A 37 -5.11 -8.14 -6.87
C MET A 37 -6.26 -8.55 -7.77
N THR A 38 -6.77 -9.78 -7.67
CA THR A 38 -7.95 -10.22 -8.45
C THR A 38 -9.18 -9.31 -8.27
N ARG A 39 -9.30 -8.66 -7.11
CA ARG A 39 -10.38 -7.70 -6.82
C ARG A 39 -10.02 -6.28 -7.25
N LEU A 40 -8.73 -5.93 -7.21
CA LEU A 40 -8.25 -4.60 -7.63
C LEU A 40 -8.25 -4.45 -9.15
N PHE A 41 -7.93 -5.51 -9.88
CA PHE A 41 -7.78 -5.52 -11.33
C PHE A 41 -8.53 -6.70 -11.97
N PRO A 42 -9.87 -6.77 -11.89
CA PRO A 42 -10.63 -7.93 -12.35
C PRO A 42 -10.46 -8.27 -13.84
N GLU A 43 -9.99 -7.31 -14.64
CA GLU A 43 -9.74 -7.45 -16.07
C GLU A 43 -8.27 -7.70 -16.43
N GLU A 44 -7.36 -7.76 -15.45
CA GLU A 44 -5.93 -7.98 -15.69
C GLU A 44 -5.63 -9.49 -15.83
N PRO A 45 -5.25 -9.98 -17.03
CA PRO A 45 -4.95 -11.39 -17.23
C PRO A 45 -3.58 -11.80 -16.67
N GLU A 46 -2.62 -10.87 -16.57
CA GLU A 46 -1.22 -11.17 -16.22
C GLU A 46 -0.85 -10.59 -14.84
N MET A 47 -1.58 -11.03 -13.80
CA MET A 47 -1.43 -10.53 -12.43
C MET A 47 0.01 -10.63 -11.89
N GLU A 48 0.67 -11.76 -12.14
CA GLU A 48 2.04 -11.99 -11.68
C GLU A 48 3.00 -10.98 -12.30
N LYS A 49 2.91 -10.71 -13.60
CA LYS A 49 3.76 -9.73 -14.27
C LYS A 49 3.45 -8.31 -13.82
N LYS A 50 2.17 -8.00 -13.53
CA LYS A 50 1.79 -6.70 -12.96
C LYS A 50 2.38 -6.51 -11.57
N LEU A 51 2.39 -7.56 -10.74
CA LEU A 51 2.99 -7.53 -9.41
C LEU A 51 4.52 -7.37 -9.50
N GLU A 52 5.18 -8.19 -10.34
CA GLU A 52 6.62 -8.12 -10.58
C GLU A 52 7.04 -6.72 -11.00
N LYS A 53 6.38 -6.15 -12.01
CA LYS A 53 6.67 -4.79 -12.46
C LYS A 53 6.44 -3.74 -11.38
N ALA A 54 5.38 -3.87 -10.59
CA ALA A 54 5.11 -2.93 -9.49
C ALA A 54 6.17 -3.05 -8.38
N ASN A 55 6.68 -4.26 -8.14
CA ASN A 55 7.77 -4.50 -7.20
C ASN A 55 9.09 -3.90 -7.70
N GLU A 56 9.43 -4.10 -8.97
CA GLU A 56 10.60 -3.46 -9.60
C GLU A 56 10.50 -1.92 -9.53
N GLU A 57 9.33 -1.35 -9.83
CA GLU A 57 9.12 0.10 -9.72
C GLU A 57 9.25 0.60 -8.27
N TYR A 58 8.86 -0.21 -7.29
CA TYR A 58 9.01 0.09 -5.86
C TYR A 58 10.48 0.05 -5.42
N GLU A 59 11.23 -1.00 -5.77
CA GLU A 59 12.65 -1.17 -5.41
C GLU A 59 13.55 -0.08 -6.01
N LEU A 60 13.13 0.54 -7.12
CA LEU A 60 13.82 1.67 -7.73
C LEU A 60 13.60 3.00 -6.97
N LEU A 61 12.66 3.06 -6.02
CA LEU A 61 12.43 4.25 -5.21
C LEU A 61 13.41 4.30 -4.05
N SER A 62 13.97 5.49 -3.83
CA SER A 62 14.75 5.74 -2.63
C SER A 62 13.83 5.67 -1.39
N PRO A 63 14.20 4.93 -0.32
CA PRO A 63 13.35 4.74 0.87
C PRO A 63 12.83 6.05 1.47
N GLU A 64 13.63 7.12 1.41
CA GLU A 64 13.29 8.44 1.95
C GLU A 64 12.17 9.12 1.15
N ARG A 65 11.94 8.69 -0.09
CA ARG A 65 10.90 9.20 -0.99
C ARG A 65 9.55 8.51 -0.72
N ILE A 66 9.55 7.29 -0.19
CA ILE A 66 8.33 6.47 -0.02
C ILE A 66 7.24 7.20 0.79
N PRO A 67 7.53 7.77 1.98
CA PRO A 67 6.51 8.53 2.73
C PRO A 67 5.92 9.70 1.94
N GLY A 68 6.76 10.37 1.16
CA GLY A 68 6.33 11.46 0.26
C GLY A 68 5.38 10.97 -0.84
N VAL A 69 5.69 9.83 -1.49
CA VAL A 69 4.81 9.23 -2.52
C VAL A 69 3.44 8.92 -1.94
N ILE A 70 3.42 8.29 -0.77
CA ILE A 70 2.18 7.87 -0.09
C ILE A 70 1.32 9.09 0.20
N ARG A 71 1.90 10.11 0.84
CA ARG A 71 1.19 11.35 1.19
C ARG A 71 0.67 12.09 -0.04
N GLU A 72 1.52 12.28 -1.05
CA GLU A 72 1.15 12.96 -2.30
C GLU A 72 0.02 12.21 -3.00
N THR A 73 0.10 10.88 -3.08
CA THR A 73 -0.92 10.08 -3.76
C THR A 73 -2.25 10.09 -2.99
N PHE A 74 -2.24 9.98 -1.65
CA PHE A 74 -3.46 10.11 -0.85
C PHE A 74 -4.15 11.47 -1.02
N ALA A 75 -3.38 12.56 -1.16
CA ALA A 75 -3.94 13.88 -1.38
C ALA A 75 -4.70 13.98 -2.72
N LEU A 76 -4.26 13.24 -3.75
CA LEU A 76 -4.97 13.14 -5.04
C LEU A 76 -6.29 12.38 -4.92
N TYR A 77 -6.36 11.38 -4.03
CA TYR A 77 -7.53 10.53 -3.81
C TYR A 77 -8.34 10.92 -2.56
N LYS A 78 -8.46 12.23 -2.30
CA LYS A 78 -9.18 12.81 -1.15
C LYS A 78 -10.66 12.42 -1.05
N ASP A 79 -11.29 12.07 -2.17
CA ASP A 79 -12.71 11.71 -2.25
C ASP A 79 -12.97 10.20 -2.04
N VAL A 80 -11.91 9.40 -1.87
CA VAL A 80 -12.01 7.99 -1.48
C VAL A 80 -12.63 7.89 -0.10
N LYS A 81 -13.72 7.13 0.00
CA LYS A 81 -14.51 7.01 1.22
C LYS A 81 -13.68 6.36 2.33
N PHE A 82 -13.94 6.77 3.56
CA PHE A 82 -13.34 6.20 4.77
C PHE A 82 -13.42 4.65 4.79
N ALA A 83 -14.57 4.07 4.42
CA ALA A 83 -14.75 2.62 4.33
C ALA A 83 -13.77 1.93 3.36
N GLN A 84 -13.39 2.60 2.26
CA GLN A 84 -12.41 2.07 1.31
C GLN A 84 -11.00 2.14 1.92
N LYS A 85 -10.67 3.21 2.66
CA LYS A 85 -9.40 3.33 3.39
C LYS A 85 -9.26 2.26 4.48
N TYR A 86 -10.33 2.00 5.23
CA TYR A 86 -10.35 0.95 6.27
C TYR A 86 -10.10 -0.44 5.70
N LYS A 87 -10.70 -0.74 4.55
CA LYS A 87 -10.45 -2.00 3.86
C LYS A 87 -8.97 -2.17 3.49
N VAL A 88 -8.31 -1.10 3.04
CA VAL A 88 -6.88 -1.14 2.70
C VAL A 88 -6.03 -1.49 3.93
N TYR A 89 -6.34 -0.94 5.11
CA TYR A 89 -5.64 -1.33 6.35
C TYR A 89 -5.84 -2.79 6.73
N THR A 90 -7.07 -3.29 6.64
CA THR A 90 -7.33 -4.72 6.87
C THR A 90 -6.58 -5.57 5.86
N ASP A 91 -6.55 -5.14 4.60
CA ASP A 91 -5.85 -5.85 3.55
C ASP A 91 -4.32 -5.86 3.78
N MET A 92 -3.74 -4.76 4.27
CA MET A 92 -2.32 -4.67 4.65
C MET A 92 -1.99 -5.56 5.86
N TYR A 93 -2.84 -5.56 6.89
CA TYR A 93 -2.67 -6.46 8.04
C TYR A 93 -2.71 -7.94 7.63
N ASP A 94 -3.63 -8.31 6.74
CA ASP A 94 -3.71 -9.68 6.22
C ASP A 94 -2.46 -10.11 5.43
N ILE A 95 -1.75 -9.15 4.83
CA ILE A 95 -0.53 -9.41 4.05
C ILE A 95 0.61 -9.74 5.00
N ILE A 96 0.94 -8.85 5.94
CA ILE A 96 2.03 -9.08 6.91
C ILE A 96 1.76 -10.31 7.79
N ASN A 97 0.50 -10.57 8.14
CA ASN A 97 0.13 -11.75 8.92
C ASN A 97 -0.03 -13.04 8.06
N ALA A 98 0.45 -13.07 6.81
CA ALA A 98 0.20 -14.19 5.89
C ALA A 98 0.79 -15.52 6.38
N ASP A 99 1.91 -15.47 7.11
CA ASP A 99 2.57 -16.66 7.68
C ASP A 99 2.11 -16.98 9.12
N GLY A 100 1.22 -16.16 9.68
CA GLY A 100 0.70 -16.27 11.05
C GLY A 100 1.59 -15.66 12.12
N LYS A 101 2.62 -14.91 11.74
CA LYS A 101 3.46 -14.09 12.61
C LYS A 101 3.36 -12.63 12.16
N ILE A 102 3.60 -11.73 13.10
CA ILE A 102 3.73 -10.31 12.81
C ILE A 102 4.91 -9.82 13.63
N ASP A 103 5.90 -9.25 12.96
CA ASP A 103 7.07 -8.67 13.60
C ASP A 103 6.84 -7.21 14.00
N GLU A 104 7.71 -6.70 14.88
CA GLU A 104 7.60 -5.34 15.41
C GLU A 104 7.70 -4.30 14.28
N SER A 105 8.60 -4.51 13.32
CA SER A 105 8.80 -3.65 12.14
C SER A 105 7.55 -3.55 11.25
N GLU A 106 6.81 -4.64 11.07
CA GLU A 106 5.58 -4.65 10.28
C GLU A 106 4.44 -3.91 11.00
N THR A 107 4.39 -4.05 12.32
CA THR A 107 3.45 -3.31 13.17
C THR A 107 3.76 -1.81 13.14
N GLU A 108 5.04 -1.44 13.22
CA GLU A 108 5.51 -0.06 13.09
C GLU A 108 5.15 0.52 11.72
N ALA A 109 5.46 -0.17 10.63
CA ALA A 109 5.13 0.27 9.26
C ALA A 109 3.61 0.49 9.07
N LEU A 110 2.78 -0.41 9.61
CA LEU A 110 1.32 -0.26 9.55
C LEU A 110 0.83 0.98 10.33
N ASN A 111 1.44 1.25 11.49
CA ASN A 111 1.12 2.43 12.30
C ASN A 111 1.57 3.73 11.62
N GLU A 112 2.77 3.77 11.05
CA GLU A 112 3.28 4.93 10.30
C GLU A 112 2.37 5.28 9.12
N LEU A 113 1.93 4.26 8.36
CA LEU A 113 0.96 4.46 7.28
C LEU A 113 -0.34 5.07 7.79
N LYS A 114 -0.84 4.58 8.94
CA LYS A 114 -2.05 5.10 9.55
C LYS A 114 -1.90 6.57 9.91
N GLU A 115 -0.77 6.96 10.50
CA GLU A 115 -0.47 8.35 10.84
C GLU A 115 -0.36 9.24 9.60
N ILE A 116 0.37 8.81 8.56
CA ILE A 116 0.52 9.57 7.30
C ILE A 116 -0.85 9.87 6.68
N ILE A 117 -1.75 8.90 6.71
CA ILE A 117 -3.10 9.03 6.16
C ILE A 117 -3.97 9.93 7.05
N GLU A 118 -3.94 9.74 8.37
CA GLU A 118 -4.68 10.57 9.31
C GLU A 118 -4.25 12.04 9.23
N MET A 119 -2.95 12.32 9.21
CA MET A 119 -2.40 13.67 9.01
C MET A 119 -2.79 14.28 7.66
N GLY A 120 -2.77 13.48 6.58
CA GLY A 120 -3.24 13.90 5.26
C GLY A 120 -4.73 14.26 5.23
N THR A 121 -5.54 13.67 6.10
CA THR A 121 -6.96 14.02 6.26
C THR A 121 -7.22 15.19 7.21
N ALA A 122 -6.40 15.35 8.26
CA ALA A 122 -6.54 16.38 9.29
C ALA A 122 -6.12 17.78 8.82
N GLN A 123 -5.30 17.89 7.76
CA GLN A 123 -4.85 19.18 7.22
C GLN A 123 -5.97 20.06 6.60
N LYS A 124 -7.24 19.62 6.66
CA LYS A 124 -8.42 20.36 6.18
C LYS A 124 -9.24 21.08 7.26
N SER A 125 -8.88 21.03 8.55
CA SER A 125 -9.66 21.69 9.61
C SER A 125 -9.18 23.09 10.02
N ASN A 126 -8.03 23.58 9.52
CA ASN A 126 -7.53 24.94 9.84
C ASN A 126 -7.58 25.89 8.64
N GLY A 127 -8.77 26.04 8.07
CA GLY A 127 -9.07 27.02 7.02
C GLY A 127 -10.50 27.53 7.14
N GLN A 128 -10.77 28.25 8.23
CA GLN A 128 -11.89 29.19 8.35
C GLN A 128 -11.33 30.57 8.64
#